data_AF-A0A445MR26-F1
#
_entry.id   AF-A0A445MR26-F1
#
_cell.length_a   1.000
_cell.length_b   1.000
_cell.length_c   1.000
_cell.angle_alpha   90.00
_cell.angle_beta   90.00
_cell.angle_gamma   90.00
#
_symmetry.space_group_name_H-M   'P 1'
#
loop_
_entity.id
_entity.type
_entity.pdbx_description
1 polymer ?
#
loop_
_entity_poly.entity_id
_entity_poly.type
_entity_poly.pdbx_seq_one_letter_code
_entity_poly.pdbx_strand_id
1 'polypeptide(L)'
;MGRYKNFSELRTHEEEGMDYEIYVRKGLSGIAVMAPHGGGIEPGTTDIADSVAGNEHTFYCFKGIKPSGNSSLHITSSAFDEPKGIIVAEEADFVITIHGCSGKNDSIYIGGNDQNSIKRLSHELALAGFAVMDKPRPGLEGTKKTNLCNRGRTGRGVQIEISSGLRSKMLKQIDNDILNHNKSFIVFIDILKHFLKNTL
;
A
#
# COMPACT_ATOMS: atom_id res chain seq x y z
N MET A 1 0.96 -0.63 -16.85
CA MET A 1 2.40 -0.95 -16.93
C MET A 1 3.16 0.36 -16.87
N GLY A 2 4.23 0.42 -16.09
CA GLY A 2 5.01 1.64 -15.86
C GLY A 2 5.78 2.13 -17.07
N ARG A 3 6.07 3.43 -17.15
CA ARG A 3 6.95 3.99 -18.18
C ARG A 3 8.42 3.65 -17.92
N TYR A 4 8.81 3.62 -16.65
CA TYR A 4 10.19 3.43 -16.21
C TYR A 4 10.43 2.01 -15.69
N LYS A 5 11.62 1.48 -15.92
CA LYS A 5 12.04 0.15 -15.43
C LYS A 5 12.27 0.15 -13.93
N ASN A 6 12.75 1.26 -13.37
CA ASN A 6 13.07 1.43 -11.96
C ASN A 6 13.08 2.93 -11.58
N PHE A 7 13.27 3.24 -10.30
CA PHE A 7 13.35 4.60 -9.79
C PHE A 7 14.58 5.34 -10.30
N SER A 8 15.72 4.65 -10.44
CA SER A 8 16.93 5.24 -11.01
C SER A 8 16.71 5.83 -12.41
N GLU A 9 15.93 5.15 -13.26
CA GLU A 9 15.51 5.69 -14.56
C GLU A 9 14.47 6.80 -14.42
N LEU A 10 13.49 6.65 -13.53
CA LEU A 10 12.45 7.65 -13.28
C LEU A 10 13.06 9.01 -12.91
N ARG A 11 14.00 9.05 -11.97
CA ARG A 11 14.64 10.29 -11.47
C ARG A 11 15.50 11.02 -12.51
N THR A 12 15.73 10.43 -13.68
CA THR A 12 16.40 11.13 -14.80
C THR A 12 15.43 11.91 -15.68
N HIS A 13 14.12 11.68 -15.51
CA HIS A 13 13.06 12.28 -16.32
C HIS A 13 12.02 13.04 -15.51
N GLU A 14 11.96 12.81 -14.20
CA GLU A 14 10.95 13.35 -13.29
C GLU A 14 11.63 14.01 -12.08
N GLU A 15 11.04 15.08 -11.56
CA GLU A 15 11.61 15.92 -10.51
C GLU A 15 10.86 15.77 -9.15
N GLU A 16 11.61 15.55 -8.06
CA GLU A 16 11.06 15.53 -6.70
C GLU A 16 10.56 16.92 -6.31
N GLY A 17 9.36 17.01 -5.74
CA GLY A 17 8.69 18.28 -5.40
C GLY A 17 7.88 18.88 -6.55
N MET A 18 7.99 18.35 -7.77
CA MET A 18 7.17 18.75 -8.93
C MET A 18 6.31 17.61 -9.47
N ASP A 19 6.92 16.45 -9.72
CA ASP A 19 6.28 15.28 -10.32
C ASP A 19 5.93 14.22 -9.29
N TYR A 20 6.79 14.06 -8.28
CA TYR A 20 6.60 13.14 -7.16
C TYR A 20 7.15 13.70 -5.85
N GLU A 21 6.76 13.09 -4.74
CA GLU A 21 7.30 13.35 -3.40
C GLU A 21 7.57 12.02 -2.68
N ILE A 22 8.58 12.00 -1.82
CA ILE A 22 8.90 10.85 -0.98
C ILE A 22 8.66 11.20 0.48
N TYR A 23 7.73 10.48 1.11
CA TYR A 23 7.40 10.65 2.52
C TYR A 23 7.91 9.48 3.34
N VAL A 24 8.54 9.79 4.47
CA VAL A 24 8.94 8.82 5.49
C VAL A 24 8.58 9.38 6.86
N ARG A 25 7.83 8.59 7.64
CA ARG A 25 7.63 8.85 9.08
C ARG A 25 8.06 7.61 9.83
N LYS A 26 9.09 7.73 10.67
CA LYS A 26 9.61 6.60 11.45
C LYS A 26 8.65 6.23 12.58
N GLY A 27 8.40 4.93 12.70
CA GLY A 27 7.73 4.32 13.84
C GLY A 27 8.70 3.41 14.60
N LEU A 28 8.26 2.85 15.72
CA LEU A 28 9.11 2.10 16.65
C LEU A 28 8.77 0.61 16.72
N SER A 29 7.67 0.16 16.09
CA SER A 29 7.18 -1.20 16.27
C SER A 29 7.96 -2.28 15.51
N GLY A 30 8.92 -1.93 14.65
CA GLY A 30 9.56 -2.88 13.72
C GLY A 30 8.72 -3.22 12.47
N ILE A 31 7.54 -2.60 12.30
CA ILE A 31 6.67 -2.78 11.13
C ILE A 31 6.79 -1.57 10.20
N ALA A 32 6.83 -1.82 8.89
CA ALA A 32 6.68 -0.79 7.86
C ALA A 32 5.37 -0.95 7.09
N VAL A 33 4.60 0.12 7.01
CA VAL A 33 3.40 0.26 6.18
C VAL A 33 3.74 1.17 5.00
N MET A 34 3.68 0.63 3.79
CA MET A 34 4.28 1.29 2.63
C MET A 34 3.28 1.45 1.48
N ALA A 35 3.22 2.64 0.89
CA ALA A 35 2.50 2.90 -0.37
C ALA A 35 3.50 3.31 -1.46
N PRO A 36 4.08 2.35 -2.21
CA PRO A 36 5.02 2.68 -3.29
C PRO A 36 4.36 3.35 -4.51
N HIS A 37 3.02 3.43 -4.51
CA HIS A 37 2.20 4.01 -5.59
C HIS A 37 1.18 5.01 -5.03
N GLY A 38 1.64 5.92 -4.18
CA GLY A 38 0.82 6.95 -3.55
C GLY A 38 0.35 8.08 -4.48
N GLY A 39 -0.50 8.94 -3.94
CA GLY A 39 -0.99 10.14 -4.62
C GLY A 39 -1.82 9.79 -5.86
N GLY A 40 -1.50 10.44 -6.98
CA GLY A 40 -2.21 10.20 -8.23
C GLY A 40 -1.87 8.89 -8.93
N ILE A 41 -0.87 8.13 -8.47
CA ILE A 41 -0.46 6.86 -9.11
C ILE A 41 -1.55 5.81 -8.90
N GLU A 42 -1.87 5.52 -7.63
CA GLU A 42 -3.00 4.69 -7.22
C GLU A 42 -3.82 5.45 -6.18
N PRO A 43 -4.81 6.27 -6.60
CA PRO A 43 -5.51 7.20 -5.70
C PRO A 43 -6.03 6.55 -4.41
N GLY A 44 -5.71 7.17 -3.27
CA GLY A 44 -6.16 6.74 -1.95
C GLY A 44 -5.25 5.77 -1.19
N THR A 45 -4.24 5.19 -1.84
CA THR A 45 -3.27 4.33 -1.14
C THR A 45 -2.46 5.09 -0.10
N THR A 46 -2.17 6.38 -0.35
CA THR A 46 -1.50 7.27 0.61
C THR A 46 -2.30 7.38 1.90
N ASP A 47 -3.58 7.77 1.82
CA ASP A 47 -4.42 8.00 3.00
C ASP A 47 -4.65 6.70 3.79
N ILE A 48 -4.83 5.58 3.08
CA ILE A 48 -4.97 4.26 3.71
C ILE A 48 -3.68 3.87 4.43
N ALA A 49 -2.54 3.90 3.74
CA ALA A 49 -1.26 3.49 4.33
C ALA A 49 -0.86 4.37 5.52
N ASP A 50 -1.05 5.69 5.40
CA ASP A 50 -0.78 6.63 6.48
C ASP A 50 -1.66 6.36 7.71
N SER A 51 -2.97 6.18 7.47
CA SER A 51 -3.94 5.90 8.53
C SER A 51 -3.68 4.56 9.23
N VAL A 52 -3.29 3.51 8.49
CA VAL A 52 -2.90 2.21 9.04
C VAL A 52 -1.62 2.33 9.86
N ALA A 53 -0.60 3.03 9.34
CA ALA A 53 0.67 3.19 10.04
C ALA A 53 0.50 3.90 11.39
N GLY A 54 -0.36 4.92 11.42
CA GLY A 54 -0.55 5.77 12.59
C GLY A 54 0.79 6.33 13.10
N ASN A 55 0.96 6.30 14.42
CA ASN A 55 2.19 6.72 15.10
C ASN A 55 3.06 5.53 15.53
N GLU A 56 2.58 4.29 15.34
CA GLU A 56 3.22 3.08 15.85
C GLU A 56 4.22 2.51 14.83
N HIS A 57 3.83 2.46 13.56
CA HIS A 57 4.57 1.81 12.48
C HIS A 57 5.31 2.84 11.61
N THR A 58 6.40 2.42 10.98
CA THR A 58 7.08 3.26 9.98
C THR A 58 6.18 3.39 8.75
N PHE A 59 5.87 4.63 8.37
CA PHE A 59 5.15 4.94 7.14
C PHE A 59 6.13 5.33 6.04
N TYR A 60 5.93 4.78 4.85
CA TYR A 60 6.62 5.20 3.62
C TYR A 60 5.60 5.42 2.49
N CYS A 61 5.80 6.48 1.71
CA CYS A 61 4.99 6.73 0.53
C CYS A 61 5.82 7.36 -0.59
N PHE A 62 5.76 6.76 -1.79
CA PHE A 62 6.17 7.41 -3.03
C PHE A 62 4.92 7.96 -3.71
N LYS A 63 4.77 9.28 -3.71
CA LYS A 63 3.52 9.97 -4.06
C LYS A 63 3.66 10.67 -5.40
N GLY A 64 2.89 10.27 -6.40
CA GLY A 64 2.78 11.06 -7.64
C GLY A 64 1.92 12.30 -7.41
N ILE A 65 2.44 13.48 -7.76
CA ILE A 65 1.80 14.78 -7.50
C ILE A 65 1.54 15.59 -8.77
N LYS A 66 1.73 14.99 -9.96
CA LYS A 66 1.40 15.66 -11.22
C LYS A 66 -0.08 16.05 -11.28
N PRO A 67 -0.44 17.16 -11.97
CA PRO A 67 -1.84 17.48 -12.23
C PRO A 67 -2.58 16.37 -13.00
N SER A 68 -1.88 15.63 -13.86
CA SER A 68 -2.40 14.47 -14.58
C SER A 68 -1.26 13.53 -15.02
N GLY A 69 -1.57 12.31 -15.45
CA GLY A 69 -0.57 11.39 -16.01
C GLY A 69 0.31 10.68 -14.97
N ASN A 70 -0.05 10.70 -13.69
CA ASN A 70 0.70 10.03 -12.61
C ASN A 70 0.88 8.51 -12.82
N SER A 71 0.03 7.85 -13.61
CA SER A 71 0.21 6.44 -13.94
C SER A 71 1.54 6.13 -14.64
N SER A 72 2.17 7.14 -15.27
CA SER A 72 3.51 7.01 -15.86
C SER A 72 4.60 6.79 -14.81
N LEU A 73 4.41 7.28 -13.58
CA LEU A 73 5.35 7.14 -12.45
C LEU A 73 5.30 5.76 -11.79
N HIS A 74 4.33 4.91 -12.14
CA HIS A 74 4.20 3.59 -11.55
C HIS A 74 5.42 2.71 -11.90
N ILE A 75 6.20 2.30 -10.90
CA ILE A 75 7.25 1.28 -11.04
C ILE A 75 6.78 0.00 -10.35
N THR A 76 6.78 -1.15 -11.03
CA THR A 76 6.29 -2.41 -10.41
C THR A 76 7.04 -2.71 -9.11
N SER A 77 6.36 -3.23 -8.10
CA SER A 77 6.95 -3.46 -6.76
C SER A 77 8.21 -4.33 -6.77
N SER A 78 8.36 -5.21 -7.76
CA SER A 78 9.56 -6.07 -7.93
C SER A 78 10.76 -5.39 -8.58
N ALA A 79 10.56 -4.21 -9.17
CA ALA A 79 11.59 -3.38 -9.79
C ALA A 79 11.73 -2.02 -9.08
N PHE A 80 11.01 -1.84 -7.97
CA PHE A 80 11.06 -0.64 -7.15
C PHE A 80 12.38 -0.59 -6.38
N ASP A 81 13.14 0.49 -6.56
CA ASP A 81 14.49 0.68 -6.00
C ASP A 81 14.71 2.13 -5.51
N GLU A 82 13.65 2.86 -5.16
CA GLU A 82 13.80 4.17 -4.52
C GLU A 82 14.57 4.01 -3.18
N PRO A 83 15.70 4.70 -2.99
CA PRO A 83 16.61 4.46 -1.88
C PRO A 83 15.97 4.50 -0.48
N LYS A 84 15.14 5.49 -0.17
CA LYS A 84 14.52 5.62 1.17
C LYS A 84 13.53 4.49 1.42
N GLY A 85 12.74 4.11 0.43
CA GLY A 85 11.79 3.00 0.48
C GLY A 85 12.49 1.67 0.69
N ILE A 86 13.62 1.46 -0.01
CA ILE A 86 14.43 0.25 0.21
C ILE A 86 14.97 0.18 1.63
N ILE A 87 15.54 1.27 2.13
CA ILE A 87 16.04 1.33 3.51
C ILE A 87 14.93 1.05 4.51
N VAL A 88 13.75 1.68 4.34
CA VAL A 88 12.59 1.43 5.23
C VAL A 88 12.16 -0.04 5.21
N ALA A 89 12.09 -0.66 4.03
CA ALA A 89 11.72 -2.06 3.93
C ALA A 89 12.76 -2.96 4.62
N GLU A 90 14.04 -2.79 4.31
CA GLU A 90 15.14 -3.63 4.82
C GLU A 90 15.38 -3.48 6.33
N GLU A 91 15.03 -2.34 6.92
CA GLU A 91 15.10 -2.12 8.37
C GLU A 91 13.92 -2.73 9.13
N ALA A 92 12.80 -3.04 8.46
CA ALA A 92 11.60 -3.57 9.11
C ALA A 92 11.65 -5.10 9.27
N ASP A 93 11.10 -5.59 10.37
CA ASP A 93 10.91 -7.02 10.61
C ASP A 93 9.72 -7.56 9.79
N PHE A 94 8.69 -6.73 9.63
CA PHE A 94 7.51 -7.02 8.81
C PHE A 94 7.13 -5.82 7.93
N VAL A 95 6.85 -6.09 6.65
CA VAL A 95 6.45 -5.07 5.69
C VAL A 95 5.06 -5.41 5.14
N ILE A 96 4.18 -4.42 5.17
CA ILE A 96 2.89 -4.47 4.50
C ILE A 96 2.81 -3.36 3.45
N THR A 97 2.53 -3.72 2.20
CA THR A 97 2.35 -2.74 1.11
C THR A 97 0.87 -2.55 0.77
N ILE A 98 0.47 -1.28 0.62
CA ILE A 98 -0.87 -0.89 0.19
C ILE A 98 -0.81 -0.44 -1.26
N HIS A 99 -1.56 -1.15 -2.10
CA HIS A 99 -1.68 -0.91 -3.53
C HIS A 99 -3.14 -0.74 -3.94
N GLY A 100 -3.32 -0.13 -5.10
CA GLY A 100 -4.59 0.07 -5.75
C GLY A 100 -4.61 -0.58 -7.13
N CYS A 101 -5.59 -1.45 -7.35
CA CYS A 101 -5.76 -2.10 -8.64
C CYS A 101 -7.01 -1.59 -9.38
N SER A 102 -7.09 -1.87 -10.69
CA SER A 102 -8.27 -1.51 -11.49
C SER A 102 -9.45 -2.45 -11.19
N GLY A 103 -10.65 -1.89 -11.10
CA GLY A 103 -11.90 -2.64 -10.93
C GLY A 103 -13.00 -1.78 -10.33
N LYS A 104 -14.19 -1.75 -10.95
CA LYS A 104 -15.34 -0.97 -10.47
C LYS A 104 -16.05 -1.63 -9.29
N ASN A 105 -16.01 -2.97 -9.22
CA ASN A 105 -16.59 -3.72 -8.12
C ASN A 105 -15.65 -3.69 -6.92
N ASP A 106 -16.20 -3.87 -5.74
CA ASP A 106 -15.41 -3.94 -4.52
C ASP A 106 -14.65 -5.27 -4.53
N SER A 107 -13.32 -5.19 -4.46
CA SER A 107 -12.48 -6.36 -4.31
C SER A 107 -11.18 -6.01 -3.63
N ILE A 108 -10.74 -6.93 -2.79
CA ILE A 108 -9.43 -6.91 -2.15
C ILE A 108 -8.72 -8.19 -2.55
N TYR A 109 -7.47 -8.06 -2.98
CA TYR A 109 -6.57 -9.19 -3.18
C TYR A 109 -5.43 -9.08 -2.18
N ILE A 110 -5.09 -10.20 -1.53
CA ILE A 110 -4.02 -10.25 -0.55
C ILE A 110 -2.99 -11.28 -1.02
N GLY A 111 -1.75 -10.82 -1.15
CA GLY A 111 -0.60 -11.59 -1.59
C GLY A 111 0.61 -11.38 -0.67
N GLY A 112 1.78 -11.80 -1.13
CA GLY A 112 3.02 -11.78 -0.34
C GLY A 112 3.54 -13.17 0.03
N ASN A 113 4.62 -13.21 0.79
CA ASN A 113 5.25 -14.47 1.21
C ASN A 113 4.76 -15.00 2.56
N ASP A 114 4.08 -14.19 3.38
CA ASP A 114 3.58 -14.66 4.67
C ASP A 114 2.19 -15.28 4.60
N GLN A 115 2.13 -16.58 4.26
CA GLN A 115 0.86 -17.29 4.07
C GLN A 115 -0.05 -17.31 5.31
N ASN A 116 0.53 -17.33 6.52
CA ASN A 116 -0.26 -17.30 7.75
C ASN A 116 -0.92 -15.94 7.95
N SER A 117 -0.16 -14.88 7.75
CA SER A 117 -0.66 -13.50 7.81
C SER A 117 -1.70 -13.22 6.73
N ILE A 118 -1.48 -13.68 5.49
CA ILE A 118 -2.44 -13.57 4.39
C ILE A 118 -3.76 -14.24 4.78
N LYS A 119 -3.72 -15.49 5.28
CA LYS A 119 -4.93 -16.22 5.67
C LYS A 119 -5.69 -15.52 6.80
N ARG A 120 -4.97 -15.06 7.83
CA ARG A 120 -5.56 -14.36 8.98
C ARG A 120 -6.22 -13.05 8.56
N LEU A 121 -5.50 -12.20 7.82
CA LEU A 121 -6.02 -10.91 7.38
C LEU A 121 -7.20 -11.06 6.41
N SER A 122 -7.12 -12.00 5.46
CA SER A 122 -8.24 -12.32 4.57
C SER A 122 -9.49 -12.71 5.34
N HIS A 123 -9.34 -13.51 6.40
CA HIS A 123 -10.45 -13.92 7.24
C HIS A 123 -11.07 -12.74 8.01
N GLU A 124 -10.24 -11.92 8.66
CA GLU A 124 -10.72 -10.75 9.43
C GLU A 124 -11.47 -9.74 8.54
N LEU A 125 -10.94 -9.45 7.35
CA LEU A 125 -11.60 -8.56 6.39
C LEU A 125 -12.90 -9.17 5.84
N ALA A 126 -12.93 -10.47 5.53
CA ALA A 126 -14.14 -11.13 5.06
C ALA A 126 -15.24 -11.14 6.14
N LEU A 127 -14.89 -11.39 7.42
CA LEU A 127 -15.83 -11.32 8.54
C LEU A 127 -16.45 -9.93 8.70
N ALA A 128 -15.70 -8.87 8.38
CA ALA A 128 -16.19 -7.50 8.40
C ALA A 128 -17.02 -7.12 7.15
N GLY A 129 -17.25 -8.05 6.24
CA GLY A 129 -18.08 -7.86 5.05
C GLY A 129 -17.34 -7.30 3.84
N PHE A 130 -16.00 -7.25 3.85
CA PHE A 130 -15.25 -6.89 2.66
C PHE A 130 -15.16 -8.05 1.68
N ALA A 131 -15.25 -7.73 0.38
CA ALA A 131 -15.09 -8.69 -0.71
C ALA A 131 -13.61 -9.06 -0.90
N VAL A 132 -13.11 -9.99 -0.09
CA VAL A 132 -11.76 -10.57 -0.24
C VAL A 132 -11.81 -11.71 -1.24
N MET A 133 -10.95 -11.66 -2.24
CA MET A 133 -10.89 -12.67 -3.29
C MET A 133 -9.99 -13.84 -2.87
N ASP A 134 -10.38 -15.08 -3.23
CA ASP A 134 -9.66 -16.31 -2.85
C ASP A 134 -8.18 -16.32 -3.26
N LYS A 135 -7.85 -15.65 -4.37
CA LYS A 135 -6.47 -15.51 -4.85
C LYS A 135 -6.26 -14.18 -5.55
N PRO A 136 -5.03 -13.63 -5.52
CA PRO A 136 -4.66 -12.49 -6.35
C PRO A 136 -4.81 -12.77 -7.85
N ARG A 137 -5.04 -11.71 -8.62
CA ARG A 137 -4.98 -11.77 -10.09
C ARG A 137 -3.54 -12.02 -10.55
N PRO A 138 -3.35 -12.61 -11.75
CA PRO A 138 -2.04 -12.68 -12.38
C PRO A 138 -1.30 -11.34 -12.36
N GLY A 139 -0.10 -11.32 -11.79
CA GLY A 139 0.74 -10.13 -11.64
C GLY A 139 0.55 -9.35 -10.34
N LEU A 140 -0.41 -9.72 -9.49
CA LEU A 140 -0.71 -9.08 -8.20
C LEU A 140 -0.38 -10.00 -7.00
N GLU A 141 0.30 -11.12 -7.21
CA GLU A 141 0.52 -12.15 -6.20
C GLU A 141 1.48 -11.71 -5.08
N GLY A 142 2.38 -10.77 -5.37
CA GLY A 142 3.33 -10.27 -4.38
C GLY A 142 4.39 -11.29 -3.94
N THR A 143 4.59 -12.42 -4.63
CA THR A 143 5.44 -13.54 -4.14
C THR A 143 6.92 -13.47 -4.54
N LYS A 144 7.32 -12.53 -5.40
CA LYS A 144 8.72 -12.37 -5.79
C LYS A 144 9.54 -11.89 -4.59
N LYS A 145 10.73 -12.46 -4.36
CA LYS A 145 11.67 -12.00 -3.32
C LYS A 145 12.05 -10.53 -3.47
N THR A 146 12.11 -10.03 -4.71
CA THR A 146 12.41 -8.62 -5.00
C THR A 146 11.20 -7.71 -4.87
N ASN A 147 9.99 -8.24 -4.67
CA ASN A 147 8.83 -7.40 -4.38
C ASN A 147 9.07 -6.68 -3.04
N LEU A 148 8.86 -5.36 -3.03
CA LEU A 148 9.05 -4.50 -1.88
C LEU A 148 8.48 -5.06 -0.57
N CYS A 149 7.29 -5.69 -0.59
CA CYS A 149 6.72 -6.28 0.64
C CYS A 149 7.60 -7.40 1.22
N ASN A 150 8.37 -8.12 0.40
CA ASN A 150 9.22 -9.22 0.86
C ASN A 150 10.68 -8.81 1.10
N ARG A 151 10.97 -7.51 1.14
CA ARG A 151 12.33 -7.00 1.40
C ARG A 151 12.62 -6.72 2.88
N GLY A 152 11.65 -6.95 3.76
CA GLY A 152 11.87 -6.96 5.21
C GLY A 152 12.82 -8.05 5.67
N ARG A 153 13.34 -7.94 6.88
CA ARG A 153 14.33 -8.87 7.47
C ARG A 153 13.88 -10.33 7.46
N THR A 154 12.58 -10.56 7.61
CA THR A 154 11.99 -11.92 7.59
C THR A 154 11.74 -12.45 6.18
N GLY A 155 11.74 -11.59 5.15
CA GLY A 155 11.35 -11.93 3.78
C GLY A 155 9.87 -12.35 3.62
N ARG A 156 9.07 -12.19 4.68
CA ARG A 156 7.69 -12.66 4.83
C ARG A 156 6.75 -11.48 4.98
N GLY A 157 6.56 -10.72 3.90
CA GLY A 157 5.63 -9.59 3.89
C GLY A 157 4.26 -9.92 3.33
N VAL A 158 3.40 -8.90 3.36
CA VAL A 158 2.04 -8.92 2.82
C VAL A 158 1.84 -7.76 1.85
N GLN A 159 1.16 -8.04 0.74
CA GLN A 159 0.70 -7.04 -0.22
C GLN A 159 -0.83 -7.00 -0.23
N ILE A 160 -1.42 -5.82 -0.12
CA ILE A 160 -2.87 -5.61 -0.25
C ILE A 160 -3.14 -4.80 -1.51
N GLU A 161 -4.01 -5.32 -2.37
CA GLU A 161 -4.47 -4.68 -3.60
C GLU A 161 -5.94 -4.34 -3.49
N ILE A 162 -6.27 -3.05 -3.58
CA ILE A 162 -7.62 -2.55 -3.34
C ILE A 162 -8.20 -2.00 -4.63
N SER A 163 -9.36 -2.49 -5.06
CA SER A 163 -9.98 -2.03 -6.31
C SER A 163 -10.27 -0.53 -6.30
N SER A 164 -10.23 0.11 -7.46
CA SER A 164 -10.54 1.54 -7.58
C SER A 164 -11.96 1.88 -7.12
N GLY A 165 -12.92 0.97 -7.33
CA GLY A 165 -14.29 1.06 -6.82
C GLY A 165 -14.34 1.13 -5.29
N LEU A 166 -13.66 0.21 -4.60
CA LEU A 166 -13.63 0.17 -3.14
C LEU A 166 -12.88 1.37 -2.55
N ARG A 167 -11.71 1.74 -3.09
CA ARG A 167 -10.97 2.94 -2.65
C ARG A 167 -11.82 4.20 -2.77
N SER A 168 -12.49 4.36 -3.92
CA SER A 168 -13.38 5.51 -4.14
C SER A 168 -14.54 5.53 -3.15
N LYS A 169 -15.13 4.37 -2.82
CA LYS A 169 -16.18 4.31 -1.80
C LYS A 169 -15.65 4.72 -0.42
N MET A 170 -14.53 4.14 0.00
CA MET A 170 -13.93 4.42 1.31
C MET A 170 -13.52 5.88 1.48
N LEU A 171 -13.06 6.54 0.41
CA LEU A 171 -12.47 7.88 0.47
C LEU A 171 -13.36 8.99 -0.11
N LYS A 172 -14.58 8.67 -0.58
CA LYS A 172 -15.55 9.69 -0.96
C LYS A 172 -15.83 10.59 0.25
N GLN A 173 -15.44 11.86 0.15
CA GLN A 173 -15.90 12.90 1.05
C GLN A 173 -17.42 13.00 0.91
N ILE A 174 -18.13 12.87 2.03
CA ILE A 174 -19.49 13.38 2.11
C ILE A 174 -19.31 14.86 2.40
N ASP A 175 -19.62 15.71 1.43
CA ASP A 175 -19.68 17.16 1.65
C ASP A 175 -20.59 17.42 2.85
N ASN A 176 -20.04 18.08 3.87
CA ASN A 176 -20.64 18.49 5.15
C ASN A 176 -20.50 17.55 6.38
N ASP A 177 -19.32 16.99 6.63
CA ASP A 177 -18.83 16.93 8.02
C ASP A 177 -17.33 16.57 8.10
N ILE A 178 -16.55 17.42 8.77
CA ILE A 178 -15.11 17.23 9.05
C ILE A 178 -14.87 16.00 9.98
N LEU A 179 -15.93 15.30 10.41
CA LEU A 179 -15.88 14.18 11.36
C LEU A 179 -16.46 12.86 10.84
N ASN A 180 -17.03 12.80 9.63
CA ASN A 180 -17.59 11.56 9.08
C ASN A 180 -16.63 10.88 8.11
N HIS A 181 -15.58 10.24 8.63
CA HIS A 181 -14.91 9.20 7.86
C HIS A 181 -15.94 8.13 7.48
N ASN A 182 -15.95 7.69 6.22
CA ASN A 182 -16.83 6.62 5.77
C ASN A 182 -16.65 5.40 6.70
N LYS A 183 -17.74 4.87 7.26
CA LYS A 183 -17.71 3.71 8.17
C LYS A 183 -16.88 2.55 7.62
N SER A 184 -16.91 2.32 6.31
CA SER A 184 -16.08 1.29 5.66
C SER A 184 -14.59 1.59 5.71
N PHE A 185 -14.17 2.86 5.58
CA PHE A 185 -12.77 3.26 5.77
C PHE A 185 -12.33 3.02 7.21
N ILE A 186 -13.06 3.51 8.20
CA ILE A 186 -12.71 3.32 9.62
C ILE A 186 -12.57 1.83 9.94
N VAL A 187 -13.58 1.02 9.59
CA VAL A 187 -13.56 -0.43 9.84
C VAL A 187 -12.38 -1.10 9.15
N PHE A 188 -12.05 -0.71 7.91
CA PHE A 188 -10.89 -1.24 7.19
C PHE A 188 -9.57 -0.92 7.91
N ILE A 189 -9.39 0.33 8.33
CA ILE A 189 -8.21 0.79 9.04
C ILE A 189 -8.08 0.10 10.41
N ASP A 190 -9.18 -0.03 11.15
CA ASP A 190 -9.19 -0.66 12.47
C ASP A 190 -8.82 -2.14 12.41
N ILE A 191 -9.30 -2.87 11.40
CA ILE A 191 -8.91 -4.27 11.16
C ILE A 191 -7.41 -4.36 10.88
N LEU A 192 -6.88 -3.50 10.00
CA LEU A 192 -5.45 -3.53 9.70
C LEU A 192 -4.58 -3.18 10.91
N LYS A 193 -4.99 -2.19 11.71
CA LYS A 193 -4.30 -1.85 12.96
C LYS A 193 -4.35 -3.01 13.95
N HIS A 194 -5.52 -3.65 14.12
CA HIS A 194 -5.66 -4.80 14.99
C HIS A 194 -4.78 -5.97 14.52
N PHE A 195 -4.79 -6.26 13.23
CA PHE A 195 -3.94 -7.27 12.62
C PHE A 195 -2.46 -7.01 12.90
N LEU A 196 -1.97 -5.78 12.67
CA LEU A 196 -0.56 -5.43 12.84
C LEU A 196 -0.10 -5.48 14.30
N LYS A 197 -0.96 -5.14 15.26
CA LYS A 197 -0.67 -5.28 16.71
C LYS A 197 -0.39 -6.73 17.14
N ASN A 198 -0.78 -7.71 16.32
CA ASN A 198 -0.61 -9.14 16.59
C ASN A 198 0.33 -9.83 15.58
N THR A 199 1.25 -9.08 14.95
CA THR A 199 2.15 -9.58 13.91
C THR A 199 3.60 -9.77 14.38
N LEU A 200 4.04 -9.01 15.40
CA LEU A 200 5.37 -9.13 16.01
C LEU A 200 5.26 -9.49 17.49
#